data_AF-A0A1E7H549-F1
#
_entry.id   AF-A0A1E7H549-F1
#
_cell.length_a   1.000
_cell.length_b   1.000
_cell.length_c   1.000
_cell.angle_alpha   90.00
_cell.angle_beta   90.00
_cell.angle_gamma   90.00
#
_symmetry.space_group_name_H-M   'P 1'
#
loop_
_entity.id
_entity.type
_entity.pdbx_description
1 polymer ?
#
loop_
_entity_poly.entity_id
_entity_poly.type
_entity_poly.pdbx_seq_one_letter_code
_entity_poly.pdbx_strand_id
1 'polypeptide(L)'
;MTIFASALFLFSAGIAAGKTMYITDKLHASIRTGPSAENKIVAFVQSNSPVDVLEKSGKWTYIKLMNGKEGWTRSSFLAQGPTKEEIIERLKAENEKLNNELSLLKNEDTRLRRGFLEQKSKTEEQEKIVSDLTQKTEELSYNKPTRWLVLGASVLITGILIGYHSKKKKKAMFLS
;
A
#
# COMPACT_ATOMS: atom_id res chain seq x y z
N MET A 1 7.79 -55.13 -57.06
CA MET A 1 7.50 -56.33 -56.24
C MET A 1 8.73 -56.57 -55.43
N THR A 2 8.78 -56.47 -54.12
CA THR A 2 7.73 -56.51 -53.10
C THR A 2 8.54 -56.46 -51.80
N ILE A 3 8.06 -55.71 -50.80
CA ILE A 3 8.12 -56.12 -49.39
C ILE A 3 9.55 -56.00 -48.77
N PHE A 4 9.83 -55.18 -47.77
CA PHE A 4 8.99 -54.56 -46.76
C PHE A 4 9.80 -53.38 -46.21
N ALA A 5 9.09 -52.30 -45.92
CA ALA A 5 9.50 -51.24 -45.02
C ALA A 5 10.37 -51.80 -43.88
N SER A 6 11.66 -51.48 -43.91
CA SER A 6 12.54 -51.65 -42.76
C SER A 6 11.94 -50.77 -41.68
N ALA A 7 11.20 -51.45 -40.80
CA ALA A 7 10.38 -50.86 -39.78
C ALA A 7 11.28 -49.93 -38.98
N LEU A 8 11.00 -48.64 -39.17
CA LEU A 8 11.33 -47.55 -38.27
C LEU A 8 11.21 -48.13 -36.86
N PHE A 9 12.35 -48.41 -36.25
CA PHE A 9 12.44 -48.83 -34.87
C PHE A 9 11.97 -47.59 -34.10
N LEU A 10 10.64 -47.50 -33.95
CA LEU A 10 9.98 -46.64 -32.99
C LEU A 10 10.47 -47.12 -31.66
N PHE A 11 11.66 -46.63 -31.30
CA PHE A 11 12.15 -46.56 -29.96
C PHE A 11 11.15 -45.67 -29.24
N SER A 12 10.04 -46.29 -28.83
CA SER A 12 9.14 -45.77 -27.82
C SER A 12 9.99 -45.70 -26.56
N ALA A 13 10.75 -44.61 -26.45
CA ALA A 13 11.25 -44.15 -25.19
C ALA A 13 9.99 -43.79 -24.39
N GLY A 14 9.42 -44.79 -23.73
CA GLY A 14 8.52 -44.56 -22.63
C GLY A 14 9.27 -43.65 -21.68
N ILE A 15 8.91 -42.37 -21.68
CA ILE A 15 9.34 -41.43 -20.65
C ILE A 15 8.74 -42.02 -19.38
N ALA A 16 9.54 -42.81 -18.67
CA ALA A 16 9.28 -43.13 -17.29
C ALA A 16 9.39 -41.78 -16.57
N ALA A 17 8.27 -41.06 -16.52
CA ALA A 17 8.11 -39.87 -15.71
C ALA A 17 8.28 -40.34 -14.28
N GLY A 18 9.52 -40.27 -13.79
CA GLY A 18 9.86 -40.61 -12.42
C GLY A 18 8.94 -39.82 -11.52
N LYS A 19 8.12 -40.53 -10.74
CA LYS A 19 7.24 -39.91 -9.77
C LYS A 19 8.12 -39.19 -8.75
N THR A 20 8.11 -37.86 -8.76
CA THR A 20 8.79 -37.07 -7.74
C THR A 20 8.15 -37.39 -6.40
N MET A 21 8.87 -38.17 -5.60
CA MET A 21 8.49 -38.50 -4.23
C MET A 21 9.20 -37.52 -3.30
N TYR A 22 8.47 -36.98 -2.33
CA TYR A 22 9.02 -36.07 -1.32
C TYR A 22 9.33 -36.86 -0.05
N ILE A 23 10.47 -36.58 0.57
CA ILE A 23 10.83 -37.16 1.86
C ILE A 23 9.95 -36.46 2.92
N THR A 24 9.12 -37.22 3.62
CA THR A 24 8.14 -36.73 4.61
C THR A 24 8.78 -36.24 5.92
N ASP A 25 10.04 -35.78 5.88
CA ASP A 25 11.03 -35.88 6.95
C ASP A 25 10.47 -35.65 8.36
N LYS A 26 10.24 -36.76 9.09
CA LYS A 26 9.96 -36.76 10.52
C LYS A 26 11.25 -37.14 11.23
N LEU A 27 11.96 -36.13 11.72
CA LEU A 27 13.18 -36.34 12.50
C LEU A 27 12.83 -36.98 13.84
N HIS A 28 13.44 -38.13 14.13
CA HIS A 28 13.31 -38.86 15.39
C HIS A 28 14.64 -38.82 16.15
N ALA A 29 14.62 -38.31 17.37
CA ALA A 29 15.76 -38.39 18.28
C ALA A 29 15.77 -39.77 18.95
N SER A 30 16.93 -40.42 18.98
CA SER A 30 17.12 -41.68 19.71
C SER A 30 17.62 -41.42 21.12
N ILE A 31 17.03 -42.12 22.08
CA ILE A 31 17.40 -42.07 23.50
C ILE A 31 18.07 -43.39 23.84
N ARG A 32 19.25 -43.31 24.45
CA ARG A 32 20.12 -44.44 24.75
C ARG A 32 20.36 -44.58 26.24
N THR A 33 20.79 -45.77 26.67
CA THR A 33 21.15 -46.04 28.06
C THR A 33 22.40 -45.29 28.55
N GLY A 34 23.27 -44.80 27.65
CA GLY A 34 24.50 -44.09 28.02
C GLY A 34 25.02 -43.14 26.93
N PRO A 35 26.03 -42.30 27.23
CA PRO A 35 26.57 -41.27 26.34
C PRO A 35 27.53 -41.83 25.27
N SER A 36 27.08 -42.84 24.53
CA SER A 36 27.84 -43.43 23.41
C SER A 36 26.89 -43.95 22.33
N ALA A 37 27.38 -44.00 21.09
CA ALA A 37 26.61 -44.48 19.94
C ALA A 37 26.34 -45.99 20.01
N GLU A 38 27.20 -46.74 20.70
CA GLU A 38 27.12 -48.20 20.87
C GLU A 38 26.08 -48.61 21.93
N ASN A 39 25.62 -47.66 22.75
CA ASN A 39 24.64 -47.95 23.79
C ASN A 39 23.26 -48.26 23.20
N LYS A 40 22.56 -49.18 23.86
CA LYS A 40 21.23 -49.63 23.45
C LYS A 40 20.24 -48.47 23.44
N ILE A 41 19.44 -48.38 22.36
CA ILE A 41 18.34 -47.43 22.24
C ILE A 41 17.16 -47.93 23.08
N VAL A 42 16.64 -47.07 23.95
CA VAL A 42 15.51 -47.36 24.85
C VAL A 42 14.21 -46.69 24.41
N ALA A 43 14.30 -45.62 23.61
CA ALA A 43 13.15 -44.92 23.07
C ALA A 43 13.51 -44.07 21.84
N PHE A 44 12.50 -43.74 21.05
CA PHE A 44 12.55 -42.72 20.01
C PHE A 44 11.58 -41.60 20.38
N VAL A 45 11.98 -40.36 20.13
CA VAL A 45 11.18 -39.15 20.38
C VAL A 45 11.05 -38.37 19.10
N GLN A 46 9.84 -37.90 18.82
CA GLN A 46 9.57 -37.07 17.65
C GLN A 46 10.07 -35.64 17.88
N SER A 47 10.44 -34.97 16.79
CA SER A 47 10.75 -33.54 16.82
C SER A 47 9.60 -32.73 17.42
N ASN A 48 9.94 -31.61 18.06
CA ASN A 48 9.01 -30.77 18.83
C ASN A 48 8.42 -31.40 20.11
N SER A 49 8.95 -32.56 20.55
CA SER A 49 8.59 -33.07 21.88
C SER A 49 9.37 -32.33 22.97
N PRO A 50 8.71 -31.78 23.99
CA PRO A 50 9.39 -31.14 25.11
C PRO A 50 10.12 -32.19 25.96
N VAL A 51 11.32 -31.84 26.41
CA VAL A 51 12.17 -32.69 27.25
C VAL A 51 12.87 -31.84 28.30
N ASP A 52 13.06 -32.40 29.49
CA ASP A 52 13.85 -31.76 30.54
C ASP A 52 15.30 -32.19 30.40
N VAL A 53 16.21 -31.22 30.37
CA VAL A 53 17.65 -31.48 30.34
C VAL A 53 18.16 -31.63 31.76
N LEU A 54 18.70 -32.81 32.07
CA LEU A 54 19.20 -33.15 33.40
C LEU A 54 20.73 -33.00 33.49
N GLU A 55 21.45 -33.49 32.48
CA GLU A 55 22.93 -33.45 32.47
C GLU A 55 23.46 -33.29 31.04
N LYS A 56 24.62 -32.64 30.88
CA LYS A 56 25.32 -32.54 29.60
C LYS A 56 26.74 -33.08 29.75
N SER A 57 27.08 -34.05 28.90
CA SER A 57 28.41 -34.66 28.82
C SER A 57 28.91 -34.68 27.38
N GLY A 58 29.73 -33.70 27.03
CA GLY A 58 30.29 -33.54 25.69
C GLY A 58 29.24 -33.39 24.60
N LYS A 59 29.15 -34.37 23.69
CA LYS A 59 28.18 -34.42 22.56
C LYS A 59 26.84 -35.04 22.95
N TRP A 60 26.69 -35.44 24.21
CA TRP A 60 25.52 -36.14 24.73
C TRP A 60 24.85 -35.34 25.84
N THR A 61 23.55 -35.50 25.95
CA THR A 61 22.72 -34.86 26.97
C THR A 61 21.77 -35.89 27.56
N TYR A 62 21.77 -36.00 28.88
CA TYR A 62 20.82 -36.81 29.62
C TYR A 62 19.53 -36.00 29.77
N ILE A 63 18.43 -36.60 29.35
CA ILE A 63 17.13 -35.96 29.30
C ILE A 63 16.04 -36.83 29.95
N LYS A 64 15.01 -36.16 30.45
CA LYS A 64 13.77 -36.78 30.94
C LYS A 64 12.62 -36.40 30.03
N LEU A 65 11.84 -37.41 29.67
CA LEU A 65 10.66 -37.26 28.83
C LEU A 65 9.44 -37.03 29.73
N MET A 66 8.39 -36.39 29.17
CA MET A 66 7.12 -36.20 29.89
C MET A 66 6.48 -37.51 30.38
N ASN A 67 6.75 -38.63 29.72
CA ASN A 67 6.26 -39.95 30.14
C ASN A 67 7.08 -40.59 31.27
N GLY A 68 8.03 -39.85 31.85
CA GLY A 68 8.89 -40.29 32.95
C GLY A 68 10.09 -41.14 32.54
N LYS A 69 10.26 -41.48 31.25
CA LYS A 69 11.45 -42.20 30.78
C LYS A 69 12.66 -41.27 30.71
N GLU A 70 13.82 -41.80 31.02
CA GLU A 70 15.08 -41.05 31.05
C GLU A 70 16.15 -41.74 30.21
N GLY A 71 17.10 -40.96 29.69
CA GLY A 71 18.20 -41.50 28.89
C GLY A 71 19.02 -40.43 28.18
N TRP A 72 20.06 -40.88 27.47
CA TRP A 72 21.01 -40.03 26.77
C TRP A 72 20.63 -39.83 25.30
N THR A 73 20.61 -38.58 24.85
CA THR A 73 20.47 -38.23 23.43
C THR A 73 21.59 -37.32 22.95
N ARG A 74 21.73 -37.17 21.63
CA ARG A 74 22.74 -36.26 21.06
C ARG A 74 22.29 -34.82 21.28
N SER A 75 23.20 -33.99 21.78
CA SER A 75 22.89 -32.57 22.03
C SER A 75 22.50 -31.81 20.76
N SER A 76 22.91 -32.27 19.58
CA SER A 76 22.54 -31.68 18.28
C SER A 76 21.07 -31.84 17.91
N PHE A 77 20.34 -32.75 18.58
CA PHE A 77 18.88 -32.88 18.40
C PHE A 77 18.09 -31.98 19.34
N LEU A 78 18.75 -31.32 20.29
CA LEU A 78 18.12 -30.39 21.22
C LEU A 78 18.37 -28.97 20.75
N ALA A 79 17.30 -28.20 20.59
CA ALA A 79 17.37 -26.77 20.30
C ALA A 79 16.88 -25.99 21.52
N GLN A 80 17.59 -24.92 21.85
CA GLN A 80 17.12 -23.93 22.81
C GLN A 80 16.41 -22.83 22.02
N GLY A 81 15.08 -22.87 21.98
CA GLY A 81 14.28 -21.88 21.26
C GLY A 81 13.07 -22.46 20.53
N PRO A 82 12.30 -21.61 19.86
CA PRO A 82 11.13 -22.03 19.11
C PRO A 82 11.52 -23.00 18.00
N THR A 83 10.64 -23.96 17.72
CA THR A 83 10.89 -24.96 16.68
C THR A 83 10.86 -24.35 15.28
N LYS A 84 11.43 -25.06 14.31
CA LYS A 84 11.44 -24.60 12.92
C LYS A 84 10.02 -24.40 12.41
N GLU A 85 9.10 -25.25 12.83
CA GLU A 85 7.69 -25.19 12.51
C GLU A 85 7.05 -23.91 13.05
N GLU A 86 7.28 -23.57 14.32
CA GLU A 86 6.81 -22.31 14.92
C GLU A 86 7.41 -21.08 14.23
N ILE A 87 8.69 -21.16 13.83
CA ILE A 87 9.35 -20.09 13.06
C ILE A 87 8.69 -19.95 11.68
N ILE A 88 8.42 -21.05 10.99
CA ILE A 88 7.76 -21.04 9.68
C ILE A 88 6.35 -20.45 9.79
N GLU A 89 5.59 -20.82 10.81
CA GLU A 89 4.26 -20.27 11.06
C GLU A 89 4.33 -18.77 11.35
N ARG A 90 5.25 -18.34 12.22
CA ARG A 90 5.49 -16.92 12.49
C ARG A 90 5.85 -16.16 11.22
N LEU A 91 6.79 -16.68 10.42
CA LEU A 91 7.24 -16.06 9.19
C LEU A 91 6.11 -15.99 8.15
N LYS A 92 5.25 -17.01 8.06
CA LYS A 92 4.06 -16.97 7.19
C LYS A 92 3.08 -15.89 7.64
N ALA A 93 2.76 -15.83 8.93
CA ALA A 93 1.88 -14.80 9.48
C ALA A 93 2.44 -13.39 9.28
N GLU A 94 3.75 -13.21 9.41
CA GLU A 94 4.44 -11.94 9.15
C GLU A 94 4.38 -11.56 7.66
N ASN A 95 4.60 -12.51 6.75
CA ASN A 95 4.45 -12.27 5.30
C ASN A 95 3.02 -11.88 4.92
N GLU A 96 2.01 -12.54 5.50
CA GLU A 96 0.61 -12.18 5.25
C GLU A 96 0.30 -10.77 5.77
N LYS A 97 0.74 -10.44 6.98
CA LYS A 97 0.60 -9.08 7.52
C LYS A 97 1.27 -8.04 6.63
N LEU A 98 2.51 -8.29 6.23
CA LEU A 98 3.29 -7.37 5.41
C LEU A 98 2.64 -7.18 4.03
N ASN A 99 2.12 -8.24 3.42
CA ASN A 99 1.38 -8.14 2.16
C ASN A 99 0.08 -7.34 2.30
N ASN A 100 -0.63 -7.50 3.41
CA ASN A 100 -1.83 -6.70 3.69
C ASN A 100 -1.48 -5.22 3.88
N GLU A 101 -0.43 -4.92 4.64
CA GLU A 101 0.05 -3.55 4.85
C GLU A 101 0.50 -2.90 3.53
N LEU A 102 1.25 -3.62 2.69
CA LEU A 102 1.64 -3.15 1.36
C LEU A 102 0.42 -2.88 0.46
N SER A 103 -0.61 -3.72 0.53
CA SER A 103 -1.86 -3.50 -0.21
C SER A 103 -2.58 -2.23 0.27
N LEU A 104 -2.69 -2.04 1.59
CA LEU A 104 -3.29 -0.85 2.18
C LEU A 104 -2.52 0.42 1.80
N LEU A 105 -1.20 0.39 1.95
CA LEU A 105 -0.33 1.52 1.64
C LEU A 105 -0.39 1.89 0.15
N LYS A 106 -0.44 0.89 -0.74
CA LYS A 106 -0.63 1.11 -2.18
C LYS A 106 -1.98 1.75 -2.50
N ASN A 107 -3.05 1.30 -1.86
CA ASN A 107 -4.38 1.90 -2.02
C ASN A 107 -4.40 3.35 -1.51
N GLU A 108 -3.73 3.62 -0.40
CA GLU A 108 -3.59 4.98 0.13
C GLU A 108 -2.78 5.89 -0.80
N ASP A 109 -1.65 5.44 -1.35
CA ASP A 109 -0.87 6.20 -2.33
C ASP A 109 -1.71 6.52 -3.58
N THR A 110 -2.46 5.54 -4.11
CA THR A 110 -3.36 5.80 -5.26
C THR A 110 -4.48 6.79 -4.92
N ARG A 111 -5.04 6.73 -3.71
CA ARG A 111 -6.05 7.67 -3.22
C ARG A 111 -5.49 9.07 -3.07
N LEU A 112 -4.31 9.20 -2.47
CA LEU A 112 -3.61 10.48 -2.28
C LEU A 112 -3.26 11.12 -3.63
N ARG A 113 -2.72 10.33 -4.57
CA ARG A 113 -2.44 10.81 -5.95
C ARG A 113 -3.71 11.30 -6.64
N ARG A 114 -4.82 10.57 -6.52
CA ARG A 114 -6.11 10.99 -7.10
C ARG A 114 -6.62 12.28 -6.46
N GLY A 115 -6.59 12.39 -5.13
CA GLY A 115 -6.99 13.60 -4.42
C GLY A 115 -6.10 14.80 -4.77
N PHE A 116 -4.80 14.59 -4.92
CA PHE A 116 -3.86 15.63 -5.35
C PHE A 116 -4.16 16.12 -6.77
N LEU A 117 -4.42 15.20 -7.70
CA LEU A 117 -4.82 15.54 -9.08
C LEU A 117 -6.16 16.27 -9.12
N GLU A 118 -7.16 15.81 -8.36
CA GLU A 118 -8.47 16.45 -8.27
C GLU A 118 -8.34 17.87 -7.71
N GLN A 119 -7.59 18.04 -6.62
CA GLN A 119 -7.34 19.35 -6.02
C GLN A 119 -6.63 20.28 -7.00
N LYS A 120 -5.62 19.78 -7.71
CA LYS A 120 -4.91 20.53 -8.75
C LYS A 120 -5.87 21.01 -9.84
N SER A 121 -6.75 20.14 -10.34
CA SER A 121 -7.74 20.51 -11.36
C SER A 121 -8.73 21.57 -10.88
N LYS A 122 -9.16 21.50 -9.60
CA LYS A 122 -10.01 22.52 -8.98
C LYS A 122 -9.30 23.87 -8.85
N THR A 123 -8.02 23.88 -8.50
CA THR A 123 -7.22 25.11 -8.44
C THR A 123 -7.06 25.73 -9.83
N GLU A 124 -6.75 24.91 -10.86
CA GLU A 124 -6.67 25.38 -12.25
C GLU A 124 -8.02 25.93 -12.76
N GLU A 125 -9.15 25.34 -12.36
CA GLU A 125 -10.49 25.83 -12.67
C GLU A 125 -10.79 27.16 -11.95
N GLN A 126 -10.46 27.24 -10.65
CA GLN A 126 -10.62 28.48 -9.87
C GLN A 126 -9.77 29.62 -10.44
N GLU A 127 -8.53 29.36 -10.84
CA GLU A 127 -7.67 30.36 -11.49
C GLU A 127 -8.29 30.88 -12.79
N LYS A 128 -8.89 30.00 -13.60
CA LYS A 128 -9.62 30.41 -14.82
C LYS A 128 -10.86 31.24 -14.50
N ILE A 129 -11.64 30.85 -13.50
CA ILE A 129 -12.83 31.61 -13.08
C ILE A 129 -12.43 32.99 -12.57
N VAL A 130 -11.40 33.06 -11.72
CA VAL A 130 -10.88 34.33 -11.21
C VAL A 130 -10.41 35.20 -12.38
N SER A 131 -9.66 34.63 -13.34
CA SER A 131 -9.25 35.33 -14.55
C SER A 131 -10.43 35.86 -15.37
N ASP A 132 -11.45 35.03 -15.65
CA ASP A 132 -12.65 35.43 -16.41
C ASP A 132 -13.46 36.51 -15.68
N LEU A 133 -13.62 36.38 -14.36
CA LEU A 133 -14.28 37.40 -13.55
C LEU A 133 -13.49 38.71 -13.57
N THR A 134 -12.16 38.65 -13.41
CA THR A 134 -11.33 39.87 -13.51
C THR A 134 -11.45 40.52 -14.88
N GLN A 135 -11.40 39.75 -15.97
CA GLN A 135 -11.57 40.26 -17.33
C GLN A 135 -12.95 40.91 -17.52
N LYS A 136 -14.04 40.26 -17.05
CA LYS A 136 -15.39 40.84 -17.10
C LYS A 136 -15.50 42.12 -16.27
N THR A 137 -14.84 42.20 -15.11
CA THR A 137 -14.83 43.44 -14.32
C THR A 137 -14.08 44.56 -15.04
N GLU A 138 -12.99 44.24 -15.74
CA GLU A 138 -12.26 45.22 -16.56
C GLU A 138 -13.09 45.67 -17.77
N GLU A 139 -13.77 44.74 -18.46
CA GLU A 139 -14.66 45.05 -19.58
C GLU A 139 -15.84 45.94 -19.14
N LEU A 140 -16.49 45.62 -18.02
CA LEU A 140 -17.57 46.41 -17.44
C LEU A 140 -17.08 47.77 -16.91
N SER A 141 -15.86 47.84 -16.38
CA SER A 141 -15.24 49.10 -15.96
C SER A 141 -14.84 49.98 -17.14
N TYR A 142 -14.39 49.37 -18.24
CA TYR A 142 -14.10 50.06 -19.50
C TYR A 142 -15.39 50.60 -20.14
N ASN A 143 -16.48 49.84 -20.09
CA ASN A 143 -17.82 50.29 -20.50
C ASN A 143 -18.51 51.15 -19.42
N LYS A 144 -17.74 52.03 -18.76
CA LYS A 144 -18.29 53.00 -17.81
C LYS A 144 -19.23 53.93 -18.56
N PRO A 145 -20.49 54.04 -18.10
CA PRO A 145 -21.46 54.85 -18.79
C PRO A 145 -21.10 56.32 -18.56
N THR A 146 -21.37 57.15 -19.57
CA THR A 146 -21.28 58.61 -19.58
C THR A 146 -22.18 59.29 -18.53
N ARG A 147 -22.59 58.58 -17.46
CA ARG A 147 -23.45 59.07 -16.38
C ARG A 147 -22.92 60.33 -15.73
N TRP A 148 -21.60 60.50 -15.60
CA TRP A 148 -21.03 61.76 -15.10
C TRP A 148 -21.26 62.93 -16.08
N LEU A 149 -21.22 62.66 -17.40
CA LEU A 149 -21.56 63.64 -18.44
C LEU A 149 -23.06 63.96 -18.46
N VAL A 150 -23.92 62.95 -18.28
CA VAL A 150 -25.37 63.15 -18.20
C VAL A 150 -25.73 63.98 -16.96
N LEU A 151 -25.16 63.64 -15.80
CA LEU A 151 -25.31 64.44 -14.58
C LEU A 151 -24.76 65.86 -14.75
N GLY A 152 -23.61 66.02 -15.42
CA GLY A 152 -23.04 67.33 -15.74
C GLY A 152 -23.92 68.16 -16.69
N ALA A 153 -24.49 67.53 -17.73
CA ALA A 153 -25.39 68.17 -18.68
C ALA A 153 -26.71 68.59 -18.02
N SER A 154 -27.26 67.76 -17.13
CA SER A 154 -28.45 68.12 -16.34
C SER A 154 -28.21 69.36 -15.47
N VAL A 155 -27.07 69.43 -14.77
CA VAL A 155 -26.71 70.61 -13.96
C VAL A 155 -26.57 71.87 -14.82
N LEU A 156 -25.95 71.76 -16.00
CA LEU A 156 -25.81 72.86 -16.96
C LEU A 156 -27.17 73.40 -17.43
N ILE A 157 -28.09 72.51 -17.83
CA ILE A 157 -29.43 72.87 -18.29
C ILE A 157 -30.22 73.57 -17.17
N THR A 158 -30.17 73.04 -15.95
CA THR A 158 -30.83 73.65 -14.80
C THR A 158 -30.26 75.04 -14.50
N GLY A 159 -28.93 75.20 -14.56
CA GLY A 159 -28.28 76.50 -14.40
C GLY A 159 -28.69 77.53 -15.45
N ILE A 160 -28.80 77.11 -16.72
CA ILE A 160 -29.24 77.98 -17.83
C ILE A 160 -30.69 78.42 -17.65
N LEU A 161 -31.59 77.52 -17.25
CA LEU A 161 -32.99 77.84 -16.97
C LEU A 161 -33.14 78.86 -15.83
N ILE A 162 -32.43 78.65 -14.72
CA ILE A 162 -32.41 79.56 -13.58
C ILE A 162 -31.84 80.94 -13.99
N GLY A 163 -30.74 80.96 -14.74
CA GLY A 163 -30.12 82.20 -15.24
C GLY A 163 -31.03 82.97 -16.21
N TYR A 164 -31.71 82.27 -17.12
CA TYR A 164 -32.66 82.88 -18.05
C TYR A 164 -33.86 83.50 -17.32
N HIS A 165 -34.41 82.79 -16.33
CA HIS A 165 -35.51 83.31 -15.51
C HIS A 165 -35.09 84.55 -14.69
N SER A 166 -33.84 84.58 -14.19
CA SER A 166 -33.29 85.73 -13.48
C SER A 166 -33.09 86.98 -14.36
N LYS A 167 -32.65 86.81 -15.62
CA LYS A 167 -32.53 87.94 -16.58
C LYS A 167 -33.87 88.58 -16.94
N LYS A 168 -34.96 87.80 -17.06
CA LYS A 168 -36.31 88.34 -17.32
C LYS A 168 -36.82 89.22 -16.17
N LYS A 169 -36.57 88.83 -14.91
CA LYS A 169 -36.94 89.65 -13.75
C LYS A 169 -36.17 90.97 -13.69
N LYS A 170 -34.87 90.98 -14.03
CA LYS A 170 -34.10 92.23 -14.08
C LYS A 170 -34.56 93.18 -15.19
N LYS A 171 -34.93 92.70 -16.39
CA LYS A 171 -35.49 93.57 -17.45
C LYS A 171 -36.87 94.15 -17.10
N ALA A 172 -37.71 93.40 -16.38
CA ALA A 172 -39.02 93.90 -15.94
C ALA A 172 -38.91 94.95 -14.81
N MET A 173 -37.84 94.92 -14.02
CA MET A 173 -37.59 95.87 -12.92
C MET A 173 -36.97 97.21 -13.37
N PHE A 174 -36.43 97.30 -14.59
CA PHE A 174 -35.89 98.55 -15.16
C PHE A 174 -36.85 99.26 -16.14
N LEU A 175 -38.09 98.78 -16.27
CA LEU A 175 -39.14 99.35 -17.13
C LEU A 175 -40.42 99.72 -16.35
N SER A 176 -40.33 99.86 -15.03
CA SER A 176 -41.36 100.49 -14.18
C SER A 176 -40.84 101.79 -13.61
#